data_AF-A0A7S1UNI9-F1
#
_entry.id   AF-A0A7S1UNI9-F1
#
_cell.length_a   1.000
_cell.length_b   1.000
_cell.length_c   1.000
_cell.angle_alpha   90.00
_cell.angle_beta   90.00
_cell.angle_gamma   90.00
#
_symmetry.space_group_name_H-M   'P 1'
#
loop_
_entity.id
_entity.type
_entity.pdbx_description
1 polymer ?
#
loop_
_entity_poly.entity_id
_entity_poly.type
_entity_poly.pdbx_seq_one_letter_code
_entity_poly.pdbx_strand_id
1 'polypeptide(L)'
;SVEWEGRMVPSLLIGVGSASTINRNVNVFNVVPASVSGQEESSISGSIHRKKDAGTGAFAYQNMQYKVTAPIPAGGQLILNTMDEEAYALTPADRKKLVATVEHTQHMINDQTPDVVRDLIRFIRGTLDPPLRDYFPANVEQLKRANEVGVDEAWRVDDLKVDVAYLKEKGACIDYIKISKSRIPQAGRGAFAKQTLSGGTVITPVPVIPVHRDDLGMNFFNEGESEDDDSNEEEEEEEEEGSEDEDEDDEKTVYDAWQLLLNYCIGHEDSTVLLCPYGSMFPYVNHGSGKTANVRLQWSTSMAMVSKHKVWKKWYVGELLDHPRAGLVLDLVATREIKSGEEVLLDYGDAWEEAWKEHASNYSAPEGASSYQSASQLNRAAESGKGTLKTVEEQMVAPYPTNIYIGMRYMYDPAVKPLSNHNDKATNFTVKTYAFKKDAQEGEKAIIRPVSVQKRQSSSFAGAGDDTYTVKLHNPHDEHGDALDLIPQDSVEVVIEEVPRSALSFVDGMFSSDHYLVNVFREEIGAPDGLYPENWLNLSNDWMEEETTADEPDL
;
A
#
# COMPACT_ATOMS: atom_id res chain seq x y z
N SER A 1 -12.56 22.59 2.89
CA SER A 1 -11.61 21.49 3.20
C SER A 1 -11.16 20.92 1.85
N VAL A 2 -10.12 20.08 1.78
CA VAL A 2 -9.79 19.42 0.51
C VAL A 2 -10.21 17.96 0.67
N GLU A 3 -11.31 17.57 0.04
CA GLU A 3 -11.71 16.17 -0.06
C GLU A 3 -11.10 15.53 -1.31
N TRP A 4 -10.62 14.30 -1.14
CA TRP A 4 -9.97 13.54 -2.19
C TRP A 4 -10.87 12.40 -2.62
N GLU A 5 -11.53 12.54 -3.76
CA GLU A 5 -12.16 11.44 -4.49
C GLU A 5 -11.22 10.97 -5.61
N GLY A 6 -10.04 10.46 -5.24
CA GLY A 6 -9.40 9.50 -6.12
C GLY A 6 -10.21 8.22 -6.04
N ARG A 7 -10.71 7.70 -7.18
CA ARG A 7 -11.13 6.28 -7.26
C ARG A 7 -10.07 5.49 -6.53
N MET A 8 -10.44 4.80 -5.43
CA MET A 8 -9.52 4.11 -4.54
C MET A 8 -8.58 3.17 -5.32
N VAL A 9 -7.48 3.73 -5.81
CA VAL A 9 -6.24 3.03 -6.09
C VAL A 9 -5.39 3.49 -4.93
N PRO A 10 -5.45 2.80 -3.77
CA PRO A 10 -4.53 3.14 -2.70
C PRO A 10 -3.13 3.08 -3.33
N SER A 11 -2.20 3.82 -2.74
CA SER A 11 -0.74 3.66 -2.91
C SER A 11 -0.23 2.21 -2.65
N LEU A 12 -1.15 1.23 -2.55
CA LEU A 12 -1.01 -0.22 -2.56
C LEU A 12 0.10 -0.67 -3.48
N LEU A 13 0.23 -0.20 -4.72
CA LEU A 13 1.27 -0.71 -5.64
C LEU A 13 2.70 -0.51 -5.12
N ILE A 14 2.99 0.60 -4.44
CA ILE A 14 4.33 0.87 -3.89
C ILE A 14 4.61 -0.05 -2.69
N GLY A 15 3.60 -0.37 -1.89
CA GLY A 15 3.74 -1.32 -0.78
C GLY A 15 3.66 -2.79 -1.16
N VAL A 16 2.85 -3.12 -2.16
CA VAL A 16 2.68 -4.47 -2.71
C VAL A 16 4.01 -4.98 -3.26
N GLY A 17 4.90 -4.10 -3.72
CA GLY A 17 6.24 -4.43 -4.22
C GLY A 17 7.01 -5.43 -3.37
N SER A 18 7.08 -5.21 -2.05
CA SER A 18 7.80 -6.12 -1.12
C SER A 18 7.05 -7.40 -0.78
N ALA A 19 5.74 -7.46 -0.96
CA ALA A 19 4.92 -8.65 -0.68
C ALA A 19 4.56 -9.45 -1.94
N SER A 20 4.82 -8.91 -3.13
CA SER A 20 4.58 -9.55 -4.43
C SER A 20 5.69 -10.53 -4.81
N THR A 21 6.89 -10.38 -4.24
CA THR A 21 8.03 -11.27 -4.47
C THR A 21 8.03 -12.52 -3.59
N ILE A 22 7.19 -12.54 -2.55
CA ILE A 22 7.04 -13.69 -1.65
C ILE A 22 5.74 -14.39 -2.02
N ASN A 23 5.80 -15.71 -2.23
CA ASN A 23 4.59 -16.49 -2.49
C ASN A 23 3.63 -16.35 -1.32
N ARG A 24 2.34 -16.36 -1.59
CA ARG A 24 1.30 -16.21 -0.58
C ARG A 24 0.61 -17.54 -0.41
N ASN A 25 0.48 -17.99 0.83
CA ASN A 25 -0.30 -19.17 1.16
C ASN A 25 -0.85 -19.02 2.58
N VAL A 26 -2.16 -19.14 2.71
CA VAL A 26 -2.89 -18.87 3.96
C VAL A 26 -2.60 -19.88 5.07
N ASN A 27 -1.97 -21.02 4.78
CA ASN A 27 -1.71 -22.08 5.78
C ASN A 27 -0.25 -22.42 5.94
N VAL A 28 0.49 -22.24 4.87
CA VAL A 28 1.89 -22.58 4.80
C VAL A 28 2.66 -21.29 4.66
N PHE A 29 3.11 -20.77 5.79
CA PHE A 29 4.00 -19.63 5.81
C PHE A 29 5.19 -19.95 6.68
N ASN A 30 6.36 -19.57 6.19
CA ASN A 30 7.61 -19.57 6.95
C ASN A 30 8.12 -18.14 7.17
N VAL A 31 7.31 -17.16 6.73
CA VAL A 31 7.56 -15.75 6.86
C VAL A 31 6.27 -15.06 7.28
N VAL A 32 6.35 -14.21 8.29
CA VAL A 32 5.28 -13.26 8.63
C VAL A 32 5.82 -11.85 8.42
N PRO A 33 4.97 -10.86 8.13
CA PRO A 33 5.37 -9.48 8.32
C PRO A 33 5.91 -9.37 9.76
N ALA A 34 7.19 -8.99 9.90
CA ALA A 34 7.57 -8.40 11.17
C ALA A 34 6.68 -7.17 11.26
N SER A 35 6.01 -6.93 12.39
CA SER A 35 5.13 -5.76 12.57
C SER A 35 5.75 -4.61 11.80
N VAL A 36 4.98 -3.91 10.95
CA VAL A 36 5.38 -2.60 10.45
C VAL A 36 5.48 -1.75 11.68
N SER A 37 6.58 -1.90 12.43
CA SER A 37 6.89 -1.01 13.49
C SER A 37 7.10 0.25 12.68
N GLY A 38 6.15 1.18 12.80
CA GLY A 38 6.29 2.53 12.24
C GLY A 38 7.62 3.18 12.67
N GLN A 39 8.35 2.52 13.58
CA GLN A 39 9.74 2.68 13.97
C GLN A 39 10.76 2.97 12.87
N GLU A 40 10.56 2.68 11.57
CA GLU A 40 11.59 3.02 10.58
C GLU A 40 11.36 4.28 9.73
N GLU A 41 10.12 4.72 9.47
CA GLU A 41 9.89 5.88 8.56
C GLU A 41 10.69 7.13 8.96
N SER A 42 10.77 7.48 10.25
CA SER A 42 11.51 8.70 10.62
C SER A 42 13.03 8.58 10.68
N SER A 43 13.55 7.37 10.88
CA SER A 43 15.01 7.20 10.81
C SER A 43 15.50 7.29 9.35
N ILE A 44 14.56 7.15 8.41
CA ILE A 44 14.79 7.08 6.97
C ILE A 44 14.47 8.42 6.32
N SER A 45 13.34 9.04 6.66
CA SER A 45 13.04 10.44 6.30
C SER A 45 13.91 11.43 7.08
N GLY A 46 14.61 11.01 8.13
CA GLY A 46 15.55 11.84 8.89
C GLY A 46 16.70 12.46 8.07
N SER A 47 16.75 12.24 6.75
CA SER A 47 17.64 12.93 5.82
C SER A 47 16.97 13.87 4.83
N ILE A 48 15.64 13.85 4.69
CA ILE A 48 14.87 14.75 3.84
C ILE A 48 13.92 15.54 4.75
N HIS A 49 14.21 16.82 4.91
CA HIS A 49 13.47 17.74 5.75
C HIS A 49 12.50 18.56 4.88
N ARG A 50 11.20 18.50 5.19
CA ARG A 50 10.13 19.23 4.47
C ARG A 50 10.47 20.68 4.14
N LYS A 51 11.08 21.40 5.09
CA LYS A 51 11.54 22.78 4.89
C LYS A 51 12.71 22.99 3.90
N LYS A 52 13.60 22.02 3.76
CA LYS A 52 14.94 22.24 3.16
C LYS A 52 15.16 21.48 1.86
N ASP A 53 14.49 20.34 1.71
CA ASP A 53 14.83 19.37 0.69
C ASP A 53 13.67 19.25 -0.31
N ALA A 54 13.94 19.56 -1.58
CA ALA A 54 12.99 19.50 -2.69
C ALA A 54 12.53 18.07 -3.00
N GLY A 55 13.29 17.05 -2.55
CA GLY A 55 12.90 15.65 -2.62
C GLY A 55 11.83 15.23 -1.62
N THR A 56 11.34 16.14 -0.77
CA THR A 56 10.24 15.86 0.16
C THR A 56 9.01 15.43 -0.62
N GLY A 57 8.42 14.28 -0.26
CA GLY A 57 7.20 13.79 -0.88
C GLY A 57 7.36 13.23 -2.29
N ALA A 58 8.56 13.31 -2.88
CA ALA A 58 8.86 12.76 -4.20
C ALA A 58 9.14 11.25 -4.17
N PHE A 59 9.39 10.68 -2.98
CA PHE A 59 9.76 9.28 -2.84
C PHE A 59 8.96 8.60 -1.73
N ALA A 60 8.42 7.41 -2.00
CA ALA A 60 7.89 6.52 -0.99
C ALA A 60 8.93 5.46 -0.65
N TYR A 61 9.21 5.31 0.64
CA TYR A 61 10.06 4.25 1.15
C TYR A 61 9.26 3.38 2.10
N GLN A 62 8.80 2.23 1.62
CA GLN A 62 8.23 1.22 2.49
C GLN A 62 9.32 0.23 2.92
N ASN A 63 9.74 0.31 4.17
CA ASN A 63 10.57 -0.74 4.75
C ASN A 63 9.67 -1.82 5.35
N MET A 64 9.15 -2.70 4.50
CA MET A 64 8.55 -3.93 5.01
C MET A 64 9.67 -4.89 5.45
N GLN A 65 9.68 -5.18 6.75
CA GLN A 65 10.52 -6.21 7.30
C GLN A 65 9.69 -7.48 7.49
N TYR A 66 10.35 -8.60 7.27
CA TYR A 66 9.73 -9.91 7.39
C TYR A 66 10.48 -10.73 8.41
N LYS A 67 9.74 -11.39 9.30
CA LYS A 67 10.30 -12.31 10.29
C LYS A 67 10.09 -13.73 9.81
N VAL A 68 11.20 -14.45 9.66
CA VAL A 68 11.16 -15.89 9.43
C VAL A 68 10.62 -16.59 10.69
N THR A 69 9.56 -17.38 10.52
CA THR A 69 8.90 -18.12 11.62
C THR A 69 9.37 -19.56 11.74
N ALA A 70 10.01 -20.10 10.71
CA ALA A 70 10.52 -21.47 10.66
C ALA A 70 11.80 -21.57 9.82
N PRO A 71 12.71 -22.53 10.07
CA PRO A 71 13.90 -22.73 9.25
C PRO A 71 13.54 -22.92 7.76
N ILE A 72 14.19 -22.17 6.88
CA ILE A 72 14.01 -22.30 5.43
C ILE A 72 15.13 -23.19 4.89
N PRO A 73 14.84 -24.41 4.41
CA PRO A 73 15.86 -25.27 3.83
C PRO A 73 16.40 -24.67 2.54
N ALA A 74 17.60 -25.07 2.13
CA ALA A 74 18.14 -24.69 0.82
C ALA A 74 17.17 -25.10 -0.31
N GLY A 75 16.91 -24.17 -1.24
CA GLY A 75 15.91 -24.34 -2.31
C GLY A 75 14.45 -24.17 -1.86
N GLY A 76 14.20 -23.91 -0.57
CA GLY A 76 12.89 -23.63 -0.02
C GLY A 76 12.38 -22.24 -0.41
N GLN A 77 11.11 -22.15 -0.77
CA GLN A 77 10.43 -20.90 -1.04
C GLN A 77 10.16 -20.10 0.24
N LEU A 78 10.20 -18.77 0.13
CA LEU A 78 9.63 -17.88 1.14
C LEU A 78 8.12 -17.79 0.89
N ILE A 79 7.34 -17.92 1.95
CA ILE A 79 5.89 -17.90 1.86
C ILE A 79 5.34 -17.02 2.97
N LEU A 80 4.68 -15.96 2.55
CA LEU A 80 4.11 -14.94 3.40
C LEU A 80 2.74 -15.39 3.87
N ASN A 81 2.51 -15.25 5.17
CA ASN A 81 1.15 -15.32 5.69
C ASN A 81 0.38 -14.06 5.29
N THR A 82 -0.57 -14.20 4.36
CA THR A 82 -1.50 -13.11 4.03
C THR A 82 -2.72 -13.24 4.92
N MET A 83 -2.60 -12.68 6.11
CA MET A 83 -3.71 -12.60 7.05
C MET A 83 -4.49 -11.32 6.72
N ASP A 84 -5.64 -11.49 6.05
CA ASP A 84 -6.90 -10.99 6.58
C ASP A 84 -7.62 -12.25 7.09
N GLU A 85 -7.73 -12.38 8.42
CA GLU A 85 -7.74 -13.66 9.15
C GLU A 85 -9.02 -14.51 9.03
N GLU A 86 -10.13 -14.02 8.47
CA GLU A 86 -11.40 -14.76 8.58
C GLU A 86 -11.98 -15.31 7.27
N ALA A 87 -11.74 -14.68 6.12
CA ALA A 87 -12.50 -15.03 4.91
C ALA A 87 -12.06 -16.36 4.24
N TYR A 88 -10.82 -16.81 4.47
CA TYR A 88 -10.24 -17.95 3.73
C TYR A 88 -9.44 -18.95 4.58
N ALA A 89 -9.23 -18.68 5.87
CA ALA A 89 -8.63 -19.65 6.78
C ALA A 89 -9.63 -20.76 7.09
N LEU A 90 -9.21 -22.03 7.08
CA LEU A 90 -10.08 -23.11 7.55
C LEU A 90 -10.41 -22.89 9.02
N THR A 91 -11.70 -22.87 9.35
CA THR A 91 -12.12 -22.91 10.74
C THR A 91 -11.56 -24.17 11.42
N PRO A 92 -11.41 -24.20 12.75
CA PRO A 92 -11.02 -25.43 13.45
C PRO A 92 -11.91 -26.63 13.10
N ALA A 93 -13.19 -26.39 12.80
CA ALA A 93 -14.13 -27.43 12.36
C ALA A 93 -13.81 -27.92 10.93
N ASP A 94 -13.56 -27.00 10.00
CA ASP A 94 -13.20 -27.35 8.62
C ASP A 94 -11.86 -28.08 8.56
N ARG A 95 -10.88 -27.63 9.33
CA ARG A 95 -9.59 -28.33 9.48
C ARG A 95 -9.79 -29.76 9.97
N LYS A 96 -10.63 -29.97 10.98
CA LYS A 96 -10.96 -31.31 11.47
C LYS A 96 -11.66 -32.16 10.40
N LYS A 97 -12.59 -31.58 9.64
CA LYS A 97 -13.27 -32.23 8.50
C LYS A 97 -12.27 -32.61 7.41
N LEU A 98 -11.31 -31.74 7.08
CA LEU A 98 -10.27 -31.98 6.09
C LEU A 98 -9.36 -33.15 6.51
N VAL A 99 -8.86 -33.15 7.74
CA VAL A 99 -8.01 -34.24 8.28
C VAL A 99 -8.75 -35.57 8.20
N ALA A 100 -10.00 -35.61 8.69
CA ALA A 100 -10.82 -36.81 8.62
C ALA A 100 -11.05 -37.28 7.17
N THR A 101 -11.25 -36.35 6.23
CA THR A 101 -11.43 -36.67 4.80
C THR A 101 -10.15 -37.25 4.20
N VAL A 102 -8.98 -36.70 4.53
CA VAL A 102 -7.67 -37.21 4.09
C VAL A 102 -7.42 -38.62 4.62
N GLU A 103 -7.61 -38.84 5.92
CA GLU A 103 -7.45 -40.16 6.55
C GLU A 103 -8.41 -41.19 5.94
N HIS A 104 -9.69 -40.81 5.75
CA HIS A 104 -10.68 -41.69 5.13
C HIS A 104 -10.31 -42.04 3.69
N THR A 105 -9.87 -41.05 2.90
CA THR A 105 -9.45 -41.28 1.51
C THR A 105 -8.24 -42.20 1.46
N GLN A 106 -7.27 -42.03 2.36
CA GLN A 106 -6.10 -42.89 2.45
C GLN A 106 -6.49 -44.35 2.68
N HIS A 107 -7.45 -44.60 3.57
CA HIS A 107 -7.97 -45.96 3.80
C HIS A 107 -8.63 -46.56 2.56
N MET A 108 -9.34 -45.76 1.75
CA MET A 108 -9.98 -46.24 0.52
C MET A 108 -8.98 -46.64 -0.57
N ILE A 109 -7.78 -46.05 -0.58
CA ILE A 109 -6.85 -46.13 -1.72
C ILE A 109 -5.72 -47.16 -1.54
N ASN A 110 -5.52 -47.69 -0.33
CA ASN A 110 -4.37 -48.56 -0.02
C ASN A 110 -4.27 -49.81 -0.93
N ASP A 111 -5.38 -50.28 -1.49
CA ASP A 111 -5.45 -51.45 -2.36
C ASP A 111 -5.93 -51.14 -3.80
N GLN A 112 -5.92 -49.85 -4.20
CA GLN A 112 -6.48 -49.42 -5.49
C GLN A 112 -5.40 -49.16 -6.55
N THR A 113 -5.79 -49.23 -7.82
CA THR A 113 -4.90 -48.87 -8.94
C THR A 113 -4.69 -47.35 -9.03
N PRO A 114 -3.55 -46.86 -9.54
CA PRO A 114 -3.27 -45.41 -9.60
C PRO A 114 -4.34 -44.56 -10.30
N ASP A 115 -5.00 -45.10 -11.33
CA ASP A 115 -6.07 -44.40 -12.04
C ASP A 115 -7.34 -44.28 -11.19
N VAL A 116 -7.72 -45.34 -10.46
CA VAL A 116 -8.84 -45.30 -9.50
C VAL A 116 -8.57 -44.29 -8.39
N VAL A 117 -7.33 -44.24 -7.89
CA VAL A 117 -6.95 -43.23 -6.88
C VAL A 117 -7.05 -41.81 -7.44
N ARG A 118 -6.58 -41.57 -8.67
CA ARG A 118 -6.66 -40.25 -9.32
C ARG A 118 -8.11 -39.79 -9.49
N ASP A 119 -8.98 -40.68 -9.92
CA ASP A 119 -10.40 -40.37 -10.12
C ASP A 119 -11.14 -40.18 -8.79
N LEU A 120 -10.81 -40.96 -7.75
CA LEU A 120 -11.35 -40.78 -6.41
C LEU A 120 -10.94 -39.42 -5.82
N ILE A 121 -9.66 -39.04 -5.93
CA ILE A 121 -9.18 -37.73 -5.49
C ILE A 121 -9.92 -36.61 -6.23
N ARG A 122 -10.06 -36.71 -7.55
CA ARG A 122 -10.81 -35.73 -8.36
C ARG A 122 -12.27 -35.63 -7.91
N PHE A 123 -12.92 -36.78 -7.66
CA PHE A 123 -14.29 -36.84 -7.19
C PHE A 123 -14.46 -36.17 -5.83
N ILE A 124 -13.63 -36.53 -4.85
CA ILE A 124 -13.68 -35.96 -3.49
C ILE A 124 -13.48 -34.45 -3.56
N ARG A 125 -12.46 -33.98 -4.29
CA ARG A 125 -12.24 -32.54 -4.53
C ARG A 125 -13.47 -31.85 -5.12
N GLY A 126 -14.19 -32.49 -6.04
CA GLY A 126 -15.42 -31.95 -6.61
C GLY A 126 -16.59 -31.84 -5.62
N THR A 127 -16.56 -32.61 -4.53
CA THR A 127 -17.61 -32.62 -3.48
C THR A 127 -17.31 -31.74 -2.27
N LEU A 128 -16.06 -31.28 -2.12
CA LEU A 128 -15.65 -30.42 -1.02
C LEU A 128 -16.05 -28.97 -1.28
N ASP A 129 -16.44 -28.28 -0.21
CA ASP A 129 -16.64 -26.83 -0.21
C ASP A 129 -15.36 -26.13 -0.71
N PRO A 130 -15.43 -24.96 -1.39
CA PRO A 130 -14.26 -24.35 -2.02
C PRO A 130 -13.03 -24.23 -1.11
N PRO A 131 -13.15 -23.80 0.17
CA PRO A 131 -12.01 -23.77 1.09
C PRO A 131 -11.42 -25.16 1.33
N LEU A 132 -12.24 -26.20 1.52
CA LEU A 132 -11.74 -27.56 1.76
C LEU A 132 -11.13 -28.19 0.50
N ARG A 133 -11.71 -27.89 -0.66
CA ARG A 133 -11.26 -28.41 -1.96
C ARG A 133 -9.85 -27.97 -2.28
N ASP A 134 -9.54 -26.69 -2.03
CA ASP A 134 -8.23 -26.12 -2.35
C ASP A 134 -7.14 -26.69 -1.42
N TYR A 135 -7.54 -27.20 -0.25
CA TYR A 135 -6.67 -27.76 0.78
C TYR A 135 -6.62 -29.29 0.79
N PHE A 136 -7.41 -29.96 -0.06
CA PHE A 136 -7.38 -31.40 -0.20
C PHE A 136 -6.29 -31.82 -1.19
N PRO A 137 -5.49 -32.88 -0.92
CA PRO A 137 -4.42 -33.32 -1.81
C PRO A 137 -4.85 -33.43 -3.28
N ALA A 138 -4.05 -32.85 -4.20
CA ALA A 138 -4.34 -32.84 -5.63
C ALA A 138 -3.99 -34.18 -6.31
N ASN A 139 -3.12 -34.98 -5.69
CA ASN A 139 -2.64 -36.24 -6.22
C ASN A 139 -2.29 -37.24 -5.10
N VAL A 140 -1.97 -38.47 -5.51
CA VAL A 140 -1.72 -39.60 -4.60
C VAL A 140 -0.50 -39.36 -3.72
N GLU A 141 0.53 -38.69 -4.25
CA GLU A 141 1.79 -38.43 -3.54
C GLU A 141 1.56 -37.44 -2.40
N GLN A 142 0.84 -36.34 -2.68
CA GLN A 142 0.41 -35.38 -1.67
C GLN A 142 -0.49 -36.03 -0.61
N LEU A 143 -1.37 -36.96 -1.01
CA LEU A 143 -2.27 -37.65 -0.07
C LEU A 143 -1.52 -38.56 0.90
N LYS A 144 -0.61 -39.40 0.38
CA LYS A 144 0.25 -40.27 1.20
C LYS A 144 1.07 -39.44 2.19
N ARG A 145 1.65 -38.35 1.69
CA ARG A 145 2.42 -37.44 2.52
C ARG A 145 1.57 -36.79 3.61
N ALA A 146 0.36 -36.33 3.29
CA ALA A 146 -0.54 -35.74 4.26
C ALA A 146 -0.89 -36.69 5.40
N ASN A 147 -0.92 -37.99 5.11
CA ASN A 147 -1.07 -39.02 6.12
C ASN A 147 0.21 -39.25 6.96
N GLU A 148 1.39 -39.09 6.38
CA GLU A 148 2.68 -39.30 7.07
C GLU A 148 3.06 -38.15 8.00
N VAL A 149 2.92 -36.90 7.54
CA VAL A 149 3.39 -35.71 8.26
C VAL A 149 2.25 -34.84 8.80
N GLY A 150 1.00 -35.21 8.52
CA GLY A 150 -0.19 -34.41 8.79
C GLY A 150 -0.51 -33.46 7.63
N VAL A 151 -1.79 -33.11 7.48
CA VAL A 151 -2.29 -32.30 6.36
C VAL A 151 -1.55 -30.96 6.27
N ASP A 152 -1.30 -30.29 7.39
CA ASP A 152 -0.61 -29.00 7.42
C ASP A 152 0.84 -29.06 6.92
N GLU A 153 1.53 -30.17 7.20
CA GLU A 153 2.94 -30.36 6.84
C GLU A 153 3.09 -30.98 5.45
N ALA A 154 2.06 -31.66 4.95
CA ALA A 154 1.99 -32.18 3.58
C ALA A 154 2.19 -31.07 2.55
N TRP A 155 1.58 -29.92 2.81
CA TRP A 155 1.64 -28.72 2.01
C TRP A 155 2.96 -27.95 2.18
N ARG A 156 3.83 -28.32 3.14
CA ARG A 156 5.01 -27.54 3.55
C ARG A 156 6.33 -27.83 2.84
N VAL A 157 6.55 -29.00 2.23
CA VAL A 157 7.95 -29.45 2.08
C VAL A 157 8.40 -29.88 0.67
N ASP A 158 7.52 -30.19 -0.29
CA ASP A 158 7.94 -30.72 -1.62
C ASP A 158 7.55 -29.80 -2.79
N ASP A 159 6.33 -29.22 -2.81
CA ASP A 159 5.98 -28.19 -3.81
C ASP A 159 6.74 -26.88 -3.61
N LEU A 160 7.40 -26.73 -2.46
CA LEU A 160 8.14 -25.55 -2.06
C LEU A 160 9.65 -25.68 -2.25
N LYS A 161 10.12 -26.87 -2.63
CA LYS A 161 11.52 -27.09 -3.00
C LYS A 161 11.61 -27.14 -4.51
N VAL A 162 12.26 -26.14 -5.07
CA VAL A 162 12.55 -26.11 -6.50
C VAL A 162 13.95 -26.67 -6.70
N ASP A 163 14.08 -27.65 -7.59
CA ASP A 163 15.40 -28.23 -7.88
C ASP A 163 16.38 -27.15 -8.39
N VAL A 164 17.65 -27.28 -8.01
CA VAL A 164 18.68 -26.30 -8.36
C VAL A 164 18.87 -26.22 -9.88
N ALA A 165 18.70 -27.31 -10.64
CA ALA A 165 18.75 -27.27 -12.09
C ALA A 165 17.59 -26.45 -12.68
N TYR A 166 16.38 -26.61 -12.13
CA TYR A 166 15.25 -25.76 -12.53
C TYR A 166 15.52 -24.29 -12.21
N LEU A 167 16.03 -23.97 -11.01
CA LEU A 167 16.37 -22.59 -10.64
C LEU A 167 17.47 -22.01 -11.54
N LYS A 168 18.43 -22.82 -11.97
CA LYS A 168 19.45 -22.40 -12.95
C LYS A 168 18.86 -22.15 -14.34
N GLU A 169 17.82 -22.88 -14.72
CA GLU A 169 17.19 -22.74 -16.04
C GLU A 169 16.13 -21.63 -16.09
N LYS A 170 15.34 -21.46 -15.02
CA LYS A 170 14.14 -20.62 -14.98
C LYS A 170 14.17 -19.53 -13.91
N GLY A 171 15.03 -19.67 -12.90
CA GLY A 171 15.11 -18.74 -11.78
C GLY A 171 15.83 -17.45 -12.16
N ALA A 172 15.51 -16.38 -11.43
CA ALA A 172 16.22 -15.12 -11.47
C ALA A 172 16.71 -14.77 -10.06
N CYS A 173 17.97 -14.37 -9.94
CA CYS A 173 18.51 -13.90 -8.66
C CYS A 173 18.08 -12.45 -8.44
N ILE A 174 17.46 -12.17 -7.30
CA ILE A 174 17.06 -10.81 -6.87
C ILE A 174 17.95 -10.27 -5.74
N ASP A 175 18.98 -11.03 -5.34
CA ASP A 175 19.81 -10.76 -4.16
C ASP A 175 21.09 -9.96 -4.50
N TYR A 176 21.16 -9.32 -5.66
CA TYR A 176 22.34 -8.54 -6.07
C TYR A 176 22.43 -7.17 -5.41
N ILE A 177 21.32 -6.65 -4.86
CA ILE A 177 21.26 -5.31 -4.29
C ILE A 177 20.79 -5.30 -2.83
N LYS A 178 21.25 -4.30 -2.08
CA LYS A 178 20.79 -3.94 -0.74
C LYS A 178 20.29 -2.50 -0.76
N ILE A 179 19.33 -2.20 0.08
CA ILE A 179 18.81 -0.84 0.23
C ILE A 179 19.58 -0.15 1.36
N SER A 180 20.02 1.09 1.12
CA SER A 180 20.72 1.94 2.10
C SER A 180 20.39 3.42 1.84
N LYS A 181 20.84 4.34 2.69
CA LYS A 181 20.79 5.78 2.41
C LYS A 181 21.55 6.09 1.12
N SER A 182 20.91 6.81 0.20
CA SER A 182 21.51 7.23 -1.07
C SER A 182 22.69 8.18 -0.84
N ARG A 183 23.66 8.16 -1.75
CA ARG A 183 24.74 9.16 -1.79
C ARG A 183 24.32 10.43 -2.53
N ILE A 184 23.24 10.37 -3.29
CA ILE A 184 22.65 11.52 -3.97
C ILE A 184 21.93 12.36 -2.90
N PRO A 185 22.25 13.68 -2.80
CA PRO A 185 21.55 14.56 -1.88
C PRO A 185 20.04 14.53 -2.12
N GLN A 186 19.25 14.47 -1.05
CA GLN A 186 17.79 14.54 -1.10
C GLN A 186 17.08 13.39 -1.85
N ALA A 187 17.80 12.37 -2.31
CA ALA A 187 17.23 11.17 -2.95
C ALA A 187 16.95 10.03 -1.96
N GLY A 188 16.87 10.33 -0.65
CA GLY A 188 16.50 9.39 0.41
C GLY A 188 17.29 8.08 0.42
N ARG A 189 16.70 6.99 -0.09
CA ARG A 189 17.32 5.66 -0.15
C ARG A 189 17.72 5.31 -1.58
N GLY A 190 18.76 4.51 -1.69
CA GLY A 190 19.28 3.98 -2.94
C GLY A 190 19.49 2.47 -2.90
N ALA A 191 19.52 1.86 -4.07
CA ALA A 191 19.93 0.48 -4.29
C ALA A 191 21.47 0.42 -4.43
N PHE A 192 22.11 -0.49 -3.70
CA PHE A 192 23.56 -0.65 -3.71
C PHE A 192 23.93 -2.10 -4.01
N ALA A 193 24.94 -2.31 -4.84
CA ALA A 193 25.42 -3.65 -5.15
C ALA A 193 25.95 -4.34 -3.88
N LYS A 194 25.50 -5.57 -3.60
CA LYS A 194 26.01 -6.39 -2.48
C LYS A 194 27.39 -6.97 -2.79
N GLN A 195 27.67 -7.22 -4.06
CA GLN A 195 28.92 -7.76 -4.58
C GLN A 195 29.32 -7.06 -5.87
N THR A 196 30.52 -7.32 -6.38
CA THR A 196 30.92 -6.80 -7.69
C THR A 196 30.14 -7.50 -8.80
N LEU A 197 29.59 -6.73 -9.73
CA LEU A 197 28.79 -7.19 -10.86
C LEU A 197 29.52 -6.84 -12.16
N SER A 198 29.63 -7.77 -13.10
CA SER A 198 30.20 -7.50 -14.42
C SER A 198 29.19 -6.80 -15.33
N GLY A 199 29.66 -6.06 -16.33
CA GLY A 199 28.78 -5.52 -17.38
C GLY A 199 28.00 -6.64 -18.08
N GLY A 200 26.73 -6.38 -18.37
CA GLY A 200 25.77 -7.34 -18.92
C GLY A 200 25.06 -8.22 -17.88
N THR A 201 25.42 -8.13 -16.60
CA THR A 201 24.73 -8.88 -15.53
C THR A 201 23.31 -8.36 -15.34
N VAL A 202 22.32 -9.25 -15.41
CA VAL A 202 20.94 -8.96 -14.96
C VAL A 202 20.94 -8.87 -13.44
N ILE A 203 20.69 -7.68 -12.92
CA ILE A 203 20.70 -7.38 -11.47
C ILE A 203 19.39 -7.79 -10.81
N THR A 204 18.26 -7.52 -11.46
CA THR A 204 16.96 -7.98 -11.00
C THR A 204 15.97 -7.91 -12.15
N PRO A 205 15.03 -8.87 -12.27
CA PRO A 205 13.81 -8.64 -13.03
C PRO A 205 12.99 -7.51 -12.39
N VAL A 206 12.30 -6.77 -13.25
CA VAL A 206 11.42 -5.65 -12.93
C VAL A 206 10.08 -5.98 -13.59
N PRO A 207 9.21 -6.73 -12.90
CA PRO A 207 7.90 -7.02 -13.44
C PRO A 207 7.06 -5.74 -13.43
N VAL A 208 6.32 -5.52 -14.51
CA VAL A 208 5.56 -4.27 -14.74
C VAL A 208 4.11 -4.58 -15.11
N ILE A 209 3.21 -3.68 -14.71
CA ILE A 209 1.81 -3.66 -15.12
C ILE A 209 1.61 -2.44 -16.02
N PRO A 210 1.01 -2.60 -17.21
CA PRO A 210 0.60 -1.48 -18.02
C PRO A 210 -0.60 -0.79 -17.36
N VAL A 211 -0.57 0.54 -17.25
CA VAL A 211 -1.69 1.37 -16.80
C VAL A 211 -1.87 2.53 -17.77
N HIS A 212 -3.08 3.08 -17.85
CA HIS A 212 -3.28 4.31 -18.60
C HIS A 212 -2.65 5.48 -17.82
N ARG A 213 -2.01 6.42 -18.50
CA ARG A 213 -1.37 7.60 -17.90
C ARG A 213 -2.36 8.35 -17.02
N ASP A 214 -3.55 8.63 -17.58
CA ASP A 214 -4.61 9.38 -16.89
C ASP A 214 -5.17 8.68 -15.64
N ASP A 215 -4.99 7.37 -15.49
CA ASP A 215 -5.40 6.65 -14.27
C ASP A 215 -4.57 7.07 -13.04
N LEU A 216 -3.41 7.70 -13.26
CA LEU A 216 -2.57 8.25 -12.19
C LEU A 216 -2.81 9.74 -11.93
N GLY A 217 -3.74 10.37 -12.66
CA GLY A 217 -4.24 11.70 -12.35
C GLY A 217 -5.01 11.68 -11.02
N MET A 218 -4.89 12.76 -10.27
CA MET A 218 -5.64 13.03 -9.05
C MET A 218 -6.34 14.36 -9.23
N ASN A 219 -7.66 14.37 -9.05
CA ASN A 219 -8.43 15.59 -8.96
C ASN A 219 -8.46 16.00 -7.48
N PHE A 220 -8.02 17.22 -7.16
CA PHE A 220 -8.31 17.80 -5.85
C PHE A 220 -9.60 18.61 -5.98
N PHE A 221 -10.62 18.22 -5.23
CA PHE A 221 -11.80 19.05 -5.04
C PHE A 221 -11.49 20.00 -3.89
N ASN A 222 -11.32 21.28 -4.22
CA ASN A 222 -11.30 22.30 -3.19
C ASN A 222 -12.77 22.49 -2.81
N GLU A 223 -13.19 22.04 -1.63
CA GLU A 223 -14.50 22.40 -1.06
C GLU A 223 -14.42 23.86 -0.58
N GLY A 224 -14.01 24.75 -1.48
CA GLY A 224 -14.18 26.17 -1.31
C GLY A 224 -15.64 26.42 -1.53
N GLU A 225 -16.39 26.41 -0.44
CA GLU A 225 -17.64 27.14 -0.30
C GLU A 225 -18.61 26.81 -1.43
N SER A 226 -19.26 25.65 -1.35
CA SER A 226 -20.69 25.71 -1.64
C SER A 226 -21.22 26.71 -0.63
N GLU A 227 -21.28 27.99 -1.03
CA GLU A 227 -22.15 28.93 -0.37
C GLU A 227 -23.48 28.20 -0.40
N ASP A 228 -23.90 27.72 0.78
CA ASP A 228 -25.24 27.24 1.01
C ASP A 228 -26.11 28.43 0.59
N ASP A 229 -26.49 28.44 -0.68
CA ASP A 229 -27.53 29.29 -1.22
C ASP A 229 -28.85 28.70 -0.72
N ASP A 230 -28.96 28.66 0.61
CA ASP A 230 -30.17 28.62 1.42
C ASP A 230 -30.90 29.97 1.26
N SER A 231 -30.78 30.63 0.11
CA SER A 231 -31.71 31.68 -0.30
C SER A 231 -33.00 31.01 -0.72
N ASN A 232 -33.82 30.70 0.31
CA ASN A 232 -35.26 30.87 0.29
C ASN A 232 -35.90 30.67 -1.11
N GLU A 233 -36.14 29.41 -1.49
CA GLU A 233 -37.23 29.08 -2.42
C GLU A 233 -38.58 29.40 -1.72
N GLU A 234 -38.85 30.69 -1.50
CA GLU A 234 -40.22 31.18 -1.42
C GLU A 234 -40.70 31.38 -2.86
N GLU A 235 -41.42 30.36 -3.34
CA GLU A 235 -42.52 30.43 -4.30
C GLU A 235 -42.81 31.82 -4.92
N GLU A 236 -42.19 32.14 -6.07
CA GLU A 236 -42.80 33.08 -7.03
C GLU A 236 -42.79 32.45 -8.44
N GLU A 237 -43.93 31.83 -8.77
CA GLU A 237 -44.33 31.49 -10.14
C GLU A 237 -44.56 32.80 -10.93
N GLU A 238 -43.56 33.33 -11.62
CA GLU A 238 -43.79 34.27 -12.72
C GLU A 238 -43.07 33.83 -14.00
N GLU A 239 -43.90 33.50 -15.00
CA GLU A 239 -43.54 33.24 -16.39
C GLU A 239 -42.97 34.53 -17.02
N GLU A 240 -41.64 34.66 -17.16
CA GLU A 240 -41.04 35.55 -18.15
C GLU A 240 -40.06 34.82 -19.06
N GLU A 241 -40.47 34.73 -20.33
CA GLU A 241 -39.68 34.28 -21.46
C GLU A 241 -38.55 35.28 -21.75
N GLY A 242 -37.30 34.80 -21.71
CA GLY A 242 -36.24 35.25 -22.61
C GLY A 242 -35.18 36.20 -22.04
N SER A 243 -34.19 35.62 -21.36
CA SER A 243 -32.80 36.02 -21.54
C SER A 243 -31.92 34.76 -21.64
N GLU A 244 -31.28 34.61 -22.80
CA GLU A 244 -30.16 33.71 -23.01
C GLU A 244 -28.95 34.35 -22.31
N ASP A 245 -28.91 34.30 -20.98
CA ASP A 245 -27.71 34.66 -20.25
C ASP A 245 -26.77 33.46 -20.33
N GLU A 246 -25.70 33.67 -21.10
CA GLU A 246 -24.58 32.75 -21.28
C GLU A 246 -24.11 32.30 -19.89
N ASP A 247 -24.34 31.02 -19.57
CA ASP A 247 -23.80 30.35 -18.39
C ASP A 247 -22.29 30.61 -18.36
N GLU A 248 -21.86 31.56 -17.53
CA GLU A 248 -20.46 31.75 -17.17
C GLU A 248 -20.06 30.45 -16.45
N ASP A 249 -19.43 29.55 -17.20
CA ASP A 249 -18.74 28.35 -16.72
C ASP A 249 -17.74 28.78 -15.62
N ASP A 250 -18.23 28.87 -14.37
CA ASP A 250 -17.44 29.25 -13.22
C ASP A 250 -16.20 28.36 -13.13
N GLU A 251 -15.07 29.05 -13.15
CA GLU A 251 -13.70 28.61 -13.32
C GLU A 251 -13.36 27.24 -12.68
N LYS A 252 -13.10 26.28 -13.58
CA LYS A 252 -12.25 25.09 -13.39
C LYS A 252 -11.19 25.24 -12.29
N THR A 253 -11.46 24.71 -11.10
CA THR A 253 -10.40 24.25 -10.19
C THR A 253 -10.00 22.83 -10.55
N VAL A 254 -9.41 22.65 -11.74
CA VAL A 254 -8.78 21.37 -12.11
C VAL A 254 -7.36 21.40 -11.56
N TYR A 255 -7.20 20.90 -10.34
CA TYR A 255 -5.87 20.57 -9.86
C TYR A 255 -5.46 19.23 -10.49
N ASP A 256 -4.70 19.30 -11.60
CA ASP A 256 -4.04 18.16 -12.23
C ASP A 256 -2.84 17.72 -11.38
N ALA A 257 -3.09 17.08 -10.24
CA ALA A 257 -2.02 16.48 -9.47
C ALA A 257 -1.82 15.02 -9.88
N TRP A 258 -0.61 14.51 -9.68
CA TRP A 258 -0.27 13.14 -10.02
C TRP A 258 -0.02 12.30 -8.78
N GLN A 259 -0.48 11.05 -8.82
CA GLN A 259 -0.18 10.08 -7.78
C GLN A 259 1.33 9.90 -7.63
N LEU A 260 1.80 9.67 -6.40
CA LEU A 260 3.21 9.37 -6.13
C LEU A 260 3.75 8.19 -6.95
N LEU A 261 2.86 7.26 -7.33
CA LEU A 261 3.22 6.11 -8.15
C LEU A 261 3.85 6.51 -9.49
N LEU A 262 3.49 7.67 -10.06
CA LEU A 262 4.03 8.17 -11.33
C LEU A 262 5.56 8.19 -11.33
N ASN A 263 6.18 8.60 -10.21
CA ASN A 263 7.65 8.68 -10.05
C ASN A 263 8.40 7.36 -10.23
N TYR A 264 7.67 6.26 -10.25
CA TYR A 264 8.21 4.91 -10.37
C TYR A 264 7.80 4.22 -11.66
N CYS A 265 6.87 4.80 -12.42
CA CYS A 265 6.42 4.26 -13.70
C CYS A 265 7.37 4.68 -14.82
N ILE A 266 7.48 3.83 -15.83
CA ILE A 266 8.30 4.07 -17.01
C ILE A 266 7.38 4.48 -18.14
N GLY A 267 7.53 5.69 -18.68
CA GLY A 267 6.66 6.27 -19.70
C GLY A 267 7.43 6.69 -20.96
N HIS A 268 6.72 6.80 -22.08
CA HIS A 268 7.26 7.35 -23.32
C HIS A 268 6.43 8.57 -23.70
N GLU A 269 7.07 9.65 -24.16
CA GLU A 269 6.41 10.92 -24.47
C GLU A 269 5.27 10.78 -25.49
N ASP A 270 5.44 9.89 -26.47
CA ASP A 270 4.41 9.58 -27.48
C ASP A 270 3.39 8.48 -27.07
N SER A 271 3.32 8.07 -25.81
CA SER A 271 2.43 6.98 -25.35
C SER A 271 1.55 7.36 -24.16
N THR A 272 0.27 6.95 -24.19
CA THR A 272 -0.61 6.98 -23.01
C THR A 272 -0.41 5.79 -22.08
N VAL A 273 0.41 4.81 -22.44
CA VAL A 273 0.71 3.66 -21.57
C VAL A 273 1.87 4.00 -20.65
N LEU A 274 1.70 3.68 -19.37
CA LEU A 274 2.79 3.64 -18.40
C LEU A 274 3.08 2.20 -17.99
N LEU A 275 4.36 1.85 -17.92
CA LEU A 275 4.79 0.57 -17.36
C LEU A 275 5.15 0.77 -15.89
N CYS A 276 4.22 0.45 -14.99
CA CYS A 276 4.39 0.63 -13.56
C CYS A 276 4.97 -0.64 -12.90
N PRO A 277 6.21 -0.59 -12.37
CA PRO A 277 6.84 -1.72 -11.69
C PRO A 277 6.12 -2.07 -10.39
N TYR A 278 5.98 -3.36 -10.13
CA TYR A 278 5.43 -3.88 -8.87
C TYR A 278 6.42 -4.81 -8.14
N GLY A 279 7.70 -4.72 -8.48
CA GLY A 279 8.79 -5.45 -7.82
C GLY A 279 9.42 -4.67 -6.66
N SER A 280 9.85 -5.37 -5.61
CA SER A 280 10.30 -4.76 -4.34
C SER A 280 11.54 -3.87 -4.40
N MET A 281 12.41 -4.06 -5.40
CA MET A 281 13.74 -3.44 -5.38
C MET A 281 13.91 -2.28 -6.37
N PHE A 282 13.08 -2.23 -7.41
CA PHE A 282 13.19 -1.20 -8.44
C PHE A 282 12.93 0.23 -7.93
N PRO A 283 11.96 0.49 -7.03
CA PRO A 283 11.71 1.83 -6.49
C PRO A 283 12.89 2.47 -5.74
N TYR A 284 13.97 1.72 -5.47
CA TYR A 284 15.17 2.25 -4.81
C TYR A 284 16.31 2.54 -5.78
N VAL A 285 16.17 2.24 -7.07
CA VAL A 285 17.19 2.56 -8.07
C VAL A 285 17.02 4.03 -8.41
N ASN A 286 17.96 4.88 -8.04
CA ASN A 286 17.86 6.32 -8.28
C ASN A 286 18.31 6.71 -9.69
N HIS A 287 17.95 7.94 -10.09
CA HIS A 287 18.47 8.56 -11.29
C HIS A 287 20.00 8.71 -11.24
N GLY A 288 20.68 8.45 -12.35
CA GLY A 288 22.02 8.94 -12.64
C GLY A 288 22.12 9.29 -14.11
N SER A 289 22.61 10.48 -14.42
CA SER A 289 22.72 10.96 -15.81
C SER A 289 23.98 10.47 -16.52
N GLY A 290 23.84 10.12 -17.80
CA GLY A 290 24.93 9.86 -18.73
C GLY A 290 25.94 8.82 -18.23
N LYS A 291 27.17 9.24 -17.91
CA LYS A 291 28.24 8.32 -17.46
C LYS A 291 28.11 7.87 -16.01
N THR A 292 27.25 8.53 -15.22
CA THR A 292 27.02 8.13 -13.82
C THR A 292 26.06 6.97 -13.73
N ALA A 293 25.10 6.87 -14.66
CA ALA A 293 24.30 5.68 -14.88
C ALA A 293 25.22 4.45 -15.05
N ASN A 294 24.86 3.36 -14.37
CA ASN A 294 25.59 2.10 -14.46
C ASN A 294 24.68 0.90 -14.71
N VAL A 295 23.39 1.15 -14.90
CA VAL A 295 22.40 0.17 -15.37
C VAL A 295 21.55 0.75 -16.49
N ARG A 296 20.87 -0.15 -17.21
CA ARG A 296 19.83 0.16 -18.19
C ARG A 296 18.68 -0.81 -18.05
N LEU A 297 17.52 -0.42 -18.56
CA LEU A 297 16.39 -1.31 -18.74
C LEU A 297 16.47 -2.03 -20.08
N GLN A 298 15.92 -3.23 -20.13
CA GLN A 298 15.61 -3.94 -21.37
C GLN A 298 14.44 -4.88 -21.13
N TRP A 299 13.80 -5.35 -22.18
CA TRP A 299 12.87 -6.47 -22.07
C TRP A 299 13.57 -7.73 -21.60
N SER A 300 12.91 -8.48 -20.72
CA SER A 300 13.53 -9.66 -20.12
C SER A 300 13.96 -10.67 -21.16
N THR A 301 15.16 -11.21 -20.99
CA THR A 301 15.72 -12.25 -21.88
C THR A 301 15.48 -13.67 -21.36
N SER A 302 14.94 -13.81 -20.14
CA SER A 302 14.65 -15.09 -19.52
C SER A 302 13.57 -15.85 -20.28
N MET A 303 13.88 -17.05 -20.78
CA MET A 303 12.92 -17.88 -21.53
C MET A 303 11.60 -18.14 -20.78
N ALA A 304 11.61 -18.15 -19.45
CA ALA A 304 10.42 -18.32 -18.62
C ALA A 304 9.45 -17.13 -18.73
N MET A 305 9.97 -15.93 -19.03
CA MET A 305 9.23 -14.67 -19.09
C MET A 305 9.03 -14.17 -20.53
N VAL A 306 9.90 -14.59 -21.46
CA VAL A 306 9.94 -14.14 -22.86
C VAL A 306 8.70 -14.51 -23.68
N SER A 307 8.03 -15.63 -23.36
CA SER A 307 6.90 -16.12 -24.17
C SER A 307 5.70 -15.16 -24.15
N LYS A 308 5.47 -14.46 -23.04
CA LYS A 308 4.31 -13.57 -22.87
C LYS A 308 4.51 -12.22 -23.55
N HIS A 309 5.64 -11.55 -23.33
CA HIS A 309 5.85 -10.22 -23.91
C HIS A 309 5.93 -10.24 -25.45
N LYS A 310 6.34 -11.35 -26.09
CA LYS A 310 6.40 -11.45 -27.56
C LYS A 310 5.03 -11.34 -28.21
N VAL A 311 3.99 -11.77 -27.49
CA VAL A 311 2.60 -11.65 -27.93
C VAL A 311 2.12 -10.24 -27.61
N TRP A 312 2.30 -9.77 -26.38
CA TRP A 312 1.69 -8.53 -25.91
C TRP A 312 2.28 -7.28 -26.58
N LYS A 313 3.55 -7.30 -26.99
CA LYS A 313 4.13 -6.21 -27.76
C LYS A 313 3.47 -6.00 -29.13
N LYS A 314 2.67 -6.95 -29.61
CA LYS A 314 1.91 -6.82 -30.86
C LYS A 314 0.48 -6.31 -30.64
N TRP A 315 0.06 -6.18 -29.39
CA TRP A 315 -1.27 -5.69 -29.03
C TRP A 315 -1.34 -4.18 -29.10
N TYR A 316 -2.47 -3.65 -29.52
CA TYR A 316 -2.74 -2.22 -29.40
C TYR A 316 -2.95 -1.82 -27.94
N VAL A 317 -2.95 -0.51 -27.66
CA VAL A 317 -3.07 0.03 -26.30
C VAL A 317 -4.33 -0.47 -25.59
N GLY A 318 -5.50 -0.47 -26.25
CA GLY A 318 -6.75 -0.97 -25.67
C GLY A 318 -6.65 -2.44 -25.25
N GLU A 319 -6.21 -3.31 -26.15
CA GLU A 319 -6.01 -4.75 -25.85
C GLU A 319 -5.01 -5.00 -24.70
N LEU A 320 -3.98 -4.15 -24.59
CA LEU A 320 -2.98 -4.25 -23.53
C LEU A 320 -3.55 -3.87 -22.17
N LEU A 321 -4.31 -2.77 -22.11
CA LEU A 321 -4.87 -2.24 -20.86
C LEU A 321 -6.08 -3.07 -20.38
N ASP A 322 -6.86 -3.63 -21.29
CA ASP A 322 -7.99 -4.52 -20.97
C ASP A 322 -7.55 -5.91 -20.48
N HIS A 323 -6.26 -6.25 -20.59
CA HIS A 323 -5.79 -7.58 -20.25
C HIS A 323 -5.69 -7.78 -18.72
N PRO A 324 -6.45 -8.72 -18.12
CA PRO A 324 -6.58 -8.83 -16.67
C PRO A 324 -5.39 -9.52 -15.99
N ARG A 325 -4.26 -9.72 -16.68
CA ARG A 325 -3.13 -10.50 -16.17
C ARG A 325 -1.83 -9.74 -16.26
N ALA A 326 -0.95 -9.98 -15.29
CA ALA A 326 0.45 -9.56 -15.35
C ALA A 326 1.29 -10.54 -16.19
N GLY A 327 2.30 -10.01 -16.87
CA GLY A 327 3.14 -10.82 -17.77
C GLY A 327 4.29 -10.09 -18.43
N LEU A 328 4.34 -8.76 -18.36
CA LEU A 328 5.46 -7.96 -18.81
C LEU A 328 6.55 -7.91 -17.75
N VAL A 329 7.80 -8.16 -18.18
CA VAL A 329 8.97 -8.12 -17.31
C VAL A 329 10.11 -7.45 -18.05
N LEU A 330 10.71 -6.45 -17.40
CA LEU A 330 11.96 -5.83 -17.80
C LEU A 330 13.12 -6.45 -16.99
N ASP A 331 14.33 -6.42 -17.52
CA ASP A 331 15.56 -6.71 -16.78
C ASP A 331 16.26 -5.38 -16.48
N LEU A 332 16.70 -5.19 -15.23
CA LEU A 332 17.67 -4.16 -14.88
C LEU A 332 19.08 -4.71 -15.09
N VAL A 333 19.83 -4.18 -16.05
CA VAL A 333 21.10 -4.77 -16.50
C VAL A 333 22.26 -3.82 -16.29
N ALA A 334 23.34 -4.31 -15.69
CA ALA A 334 24.58 -3.56 -15.52
C ALA A 334 25.18 -3.18 -16.90
N THR A 335 25.47 -1.90 -17.13
CA THR A 335 26.09 -1.42 -18.39
C THR A 335 27.62 -1.52 -18.37
N ARG A 336 28.18 -1.64 -17.17
CA ARG A 336 29.62 -1.79 -16.90
C ARG A 336 29.84 -2.61 -15.64
N GLU A 337 31.09 -2.80 -15.24
CA GLU A 337 31.38 -3.32 -13.91
C GLU A 337 30.85 -2.35 -12.82
N ILE A 338 30.14 -2.88 -11.82
CA ILE A 338 29.63 -2.18 -10.65
C ILE A 338 30.30 -2.81 -9.42
N LYS A 339 31.01 -2.03 -8.60
CA LYS A 339 31.74 -2.56 -7.45
C LYS A 339 30.81 -2.87 -6.29
N SER A 340 31.18 -3.83 -5.44
CA SER A 340 30.47 -4.03 -4.16
C SER A 340 30.37 -2.72 -3.36
N GLY A 341 29.17 -2.39 -2.91
CA GLY A 341 28.85 -1.15 -2.21
C GLY A 341 28.73 0.10 -3.10
N GLU A 342 28.85 -0.02 -4.42
CA GLU A 342 28.52 1.06 -5.36
C GLU A 342 27.00 1.20 -5.49
N GLU A 343 26.52 2.44 -5.65
CA GLU A 343 25.09 2.72 -5.87
C GLU A 343 24.72 2.34 -7.31
N VAL A 344 23.56 1.70 -7.47
CA VAL A 344 23.01 1.30 -8.76
C VAL A 344 22.12 2.45 -9.24
N LEU A 345 22.49 3.03 -10.38
CA LEU A 345 21.89 4.25 -10.91
C LEU A 345 21.42 4.03 -12.35
N LEU A 346 20.14 4.34 -12.60
CA LEU A 346 19.49 4.25 -13.89
C LEU A 346 19.39 5.64 -14.50
N ASP A 347 19.62 5.77 -15.81
CA ASP A 347 19.30 7.00 -16.50
C ASP A 347 17.78 7.10 -16.69
N TYR A 348 17.17 8.16 -16.17
CA TYR A 348 15.73 8.40 -16.27
C TYR A 348 15.37 9.26 -17.49
N GLY A 349 16.36 9.71 -18.26
CA GLY A 349 16.17 10.58 -19.42
C GLY A 349 16.33 12.06 -19.11
N ASP A 350 16.58 12.83 -20.17
CA ASP A 350 16.86 14.27 -20.08
C ASP A 350 15.64 15.08 -19.62
N ALA A 351 14.43 14.69 -20.04
CA ALA A 351 13.19 15.34 -19.63
C ALA A 351 12.99 15.30 -18.11
N TRP A 352 13.21 14.12 -17.50
CA TRP A 352 13.14 13.95 -16.04
C TRP A 352 14.18 14.83 -15.32
N GLU A 353 15.42 14.84 -15.82
CA GLU A 353 16.52 15.60 -15.23
C GLU A 353 16.29 17.12 -15.34
N GLU A 354 15.68 17.59 -16.42
CA GLU A 354 15.25 18.98 -16.59
C GLU A 354 14.12 19.34 -15.62
N ALA A 355 13.06 18.52 -15.57
CA ALA A 355 11.94 18.70 -14.64
C ALA A 355 12.42 18.73 -13.19
N TRP A 356 13.34 17.83 -12.81
CA TRP A 356 13.91 17.81 -11.46
C TRP A 356 14.71 19.08 -11.14
N LYS A 357 15.53 19.57 -12.08
CA LYS A 357 16.28 20.82 -11.89
C LYS A 357 15.36 22.01 -11.71
N GLU A 358 14.32 22.11 -12.54
CA GLU A 358 13.32 23.15 -12.44
C GLU A 358 12.63 23.08 -11.08
N HIS A 359 12.08 21.92 -10.71
CA HIS A 359 11.43 21.69 -9.42
C HIS A 359 12.35 22.05 -8.25
N ALA A 360 13.58 21.53 -8.23
CA ALA A 360 14.52 21.77 -7.15
C ALA A 360 14.92 23.26 -7.03
N SER A 361 14.96 23.98 -8.15
CA SER A 361 15.25 25.42 -8.17
C SER A 361 14.09 26.29 -7.70
N ASN A 362 12.86 25.84 -7.95
CA ASN A 362 11.62 26.55 -7.64
C ASN A 362 10.96 26.04 -6.34
N TYR A 363 11.50 25.00 -5.70
CA TYR A 363 10.92 24.39 -4.51
C TYR A 363 10.79 25.41 -3.37
N SER A 364 9.56 25.57 -2.90
CA SER A 364 9.22 26.33 -1.71
C SER A 364 8.66 25.39 -0.65
N ALA A 365 9.09 25.56 0.59
CA ALA A 365 8.53 24.74 1.66
C ALA A 365 7.04 25.09 1.88
N PRO A 366 6.15 24.11 2.03
CA PRO A 366 4.75 24.39 2.35
C PRO A 366 4.63 25.10 3.72
N GLU A 367 3.51 25.76 3.95
CA GLU A 367 3.23 26.40 5.24
C GLU A 367 3.29 25.35 6.38
N GLY A 368 3.83 25.75 7.53
CA GLY A 368 4.02 24.82 8.66
C GLY A 368 5.15 23.81 8.49
N ALA A 369 5.92 23.82 7.39
CA ALA A 369 7.02 22.86 7.17
C ALA A 369 8.10 22.85 8.28
N SER A 370 8.29 23.96 9.01
CA SER A 370 9.20 24.02 10.15
C SER A 370 8.67 23.36 11.42
N SER A 371 7.36 23.28 11.58
CA SER A 371 6.70 22.69 12.75
C SER A 371 6.26 21.25 12.50
N TYR A 372 6.26 20.79 11.24
CA TYR A 372 5.91 19.42 10.89
C TYR A 372 6.73 18.39 11.67
N GLN A 373 6.04 17.40 12.22
CA GLN A 373 6.61 16.18 12.78
C GLN A 373 5.67 15.04 12.43
N SER A 374 6.19 13.88 12.03
CA SER A 374 5.31 12.74 11.77
C SER A 374 4.82 12.09 13.07
N ALA A 375 3.64 11.49 13.04
CA ALA A 375 3.09 10.77 14.18
C ALA A 375 4.01 9.65 14.65
N SER A 376 4.64 8.98 13.68
CA SER A 376 5.70 8.01 13.92
C SER A 376 6.83 8.59 14.78
N GLN A 377 7.34 9.81 14.49
CA GLN A 377 8.41 10.47 15.27
C GLN A 377 8.00 10.65 16.73
N LEU A 378 6.78 11.15 16.95
CA LEU A 378 6.24 11.40 18.27
C LEU A 378 5.96 10.10 19.04
N ASN A 379 5.47 9.06 18.38
CA ASN A 379 5.23 7.75 18.98
C ASN A 379 6.54 7.11 19.46
N ARG A 380 7.62 7.11 18.65
CA ARG A 380 8.94 6.64 19.09
C ARG A 380 9.49 7.41 20.28
N ALA A 381 9.34 8.74 20.27
CA ALA A 381 9.76 9.57 21.38
C ALA A 381 8.99 9.17 22.67
N ALA A 382 7.70 8.88 22.55
CA ALA A 382 6.89 8.40 23.65
C ALA A 382 7.30 7.01 24.17
N GLU A 383 7.54 6.04 23.27
CA GLU A 383 8.03 4.69 23.63
C GLU A 383 9.35 4.73 24.41
N SER A 384 10.21 5.73 24.13
CA SER A 384 11.46 5.94 24.87
C SER A 384 11.29 6.53 26.28
N GLY A 385 10.06 6.60 26.79
CA GLY A 385 9.73 7.15 28.11
C GLY A 385 9.75 8.68 28.17
N LYS A 386 9.78 9.38 27.02
CA LYS A 386 9.91 10.84 26.95
C LYS A 386 8.64 11.58 26.52
N GLY A 387 7.53 10.88 26.28
CA GLY A 387 6.34 11.47 25.67
C GLY A 387 5.11 11.38 26.56
N THR A 388 4.95 12.33 27.48
CA THR A 388 3.65 12.62 28.07
C THR A 388 2.75 13.25 27.01
N LEU A 389 1.47 12.89 27.01
CA LEU A 389 0.50 13.55 26.13
C LEU A 389 0.06 14.87 26.76
N LYS A 390 -0.06 15.90 25.93
CA LYS A 390 -0.45 17.25 26.33
C LYS A 390 -1.97 17.31 26.51
N THR A 391 -2.42 17.86 27.63
CA THR A 391 -3.85 18.15 27.82
C THR A 391 -4.31 19.26 26.87
N VAL A 392 -5.62 19.45 26.72
CA VAL A 392 -6.19 20.55 25.93
C VAL A 392 -5.64 21.91 26.39
N GLU A 393 -5.50 22.12 27.70
CA GLU A 393 -4.95 23.36 28.26
C GLU A 393 -3.47 23.55 27.93
N GLU A 394 -2.67 22.48 27.98
CA GLU A 394 -1.26 22.52 27.60
C GLU A 394 -1.08 22.80 26.10
N GLN A 395 -1.99 22.29 25.26
CA GLN A 395 -2.00 22.54 23.81
C GLN A 395 -2.36 23.98 23.46
N MET A 396 -3.14 24.69 24.28
CA MET A 396 -3.38 26.14 24.06
C MET A 396 -2.08 26.97 24.16
N VAL A 397 -1.12 26.52 24.98
CA VAL A 397 0.17 27.22 25.16
C VAL A 397 1.21 26.69 24.17
N ALA A 398 1.22 25.39 23.94
CA ALA A 398 2.18 24.70 23.09
C ALA A 398 1.46 23.61 22.28
N PRO A 399 0.81 23.96 21.16
CA PRO A 399 0.05 23.00 20.37
C PRO A 399 0.95 21.90 19.79
N TYR A 400 0.34 20.79 19.41
CA TYR A 400 1.00 19.85 18.51
C TYR A 400 1.11 20.45 17.10
N PRO A 401 1.97 19.91 16.22
CA PRO A 401 1.92 20.22 14.80
C PRO A 401 0.50 20.01 14.26
N THR A 402 0.06 20.85 13.34
CA THR A 402 -1.31 20.80 12.78
C THR A 402 -1.62 19.47 12.07
N ASN A 403 -0.59 18.75 11.62
CA ASN A 403 -0.71 17.42 11.04
C ASN A 403 -0.89 16.30 12.07
N ILE A 404 -0.92 16.59 13.37
CA ILE A 404 -0.93 15.58 14.43
C ILE A 404 -2.20 15.68 15.25
N TYR A 405 -2.85 14.54 15.43
CA TYR A 405 -3.86 14.34 16.45
C TYR A 405 -3.53 13.12 17.30
N ILE A 406 -4.25 12.95 18.42
CA ILE A 406 -4.14 11.77 19.27
C ILE A 406 -5.26 10.82 18.86
N GLY A 407 -4.91 9.59 18.51
CA GLY A 407 -5.83 8.52 18.18
C GLY A 407 -5.92 7.48 19.29
N MET A 408 -7.11 6.93 19.49
CA MET A 408 -7.37 5.78 20.35
C MET A 408 -8.16 4.73 19.57
N ARG A 409 -7.68 3.48 19.54
CA ARG A 409 -8.49 2.37 19.00
C ARG A 409 -9.64 2.10 19.96
N TYR A 410 -10.88 2.35 19.54
CA TYR A 410 -12.06 2.23 20.41
C TYR A 410 -13.36 2.04 19.62
N MET A 411 -14.13 1.03 20.01
CA MET A 411 -15.49 0.79 19.52
C MET A 411 -16.51 1.39 20.49
N TYR A 412 -17.34 2.30 19.99
CA TYR A 412 -18.44 2.85 20.77
C TYR A 412 -19.59 1.84 20.81
N ASP A 413 -20.00 1.42 22.00
CA ASP A 413 -21.17 0.55 22.18
C ASP A 413 -22.22 1.29 23.04
N PRO A 414 -23.33 1.75 22.43
CA PRO A 414 -24.38 2.46 23.17
C PRO A 414 -25.09 1.57 24.20
N ALA A 415 -24.97 0.24 24.11
CA ALA A 415 -25.54 -0.69 25.09
C ALA A 415 -24.70 -0.77 26.37
N VAL A 416 -23.44 -0.34 26.35
CA VAL A 416 -22.61 -0.28 27.56
C VAL A 416 -23.12 0.85 28.47
N LYS A 417 -23.41 0.51 29.73
CA LYS A 417 -23.82 1.50 30.73
C LYS A 417 -22.62 2.38 31.12
N PRO A 418 -22.73 3.72 31.06
CA PRO A 418 -21.67 4.60 31.52
C PRO A 418 -21.52 4.54 33.05
N LEU A 419 -20.32 4.85 33.54
CA LEU A 419 -20.01 5.04 34.97
C LEU A 419 -20.81 6.19 35.56
N SER A 420 -20.90 7.28 34.80
CA SER A 420 -21.67 8.47 35.16
C SER A 420 -22.31 9.07 33.92
N ASN A 421 -23.43 9.74 34.16
CA ASN A 421 -24.16 10.46 33.13
C ASN A 421 -24.53 11.83 33.70
N HIS A 422 -24.04 12.90 33.09
CA HIS A 422 -24.30 14.27 33.53
C HIS A 422 -24.65 15.15 32.33
N ASN A 423 -25.75 15.90 32.45
CA ASN A 423 -26.12 16.90 31.45
C ASN A 423 -25.31 18.16 31.71
N ASP A 424 -24.36 18.47 30.84
CA ASP A 424 -23.66 19.74 30.90
C ASP A 424 -24.61 20.86 30.46
N LYS A 425 -24.98 21.72 31.41
CA LYS A 425 -25.91 22.82 31.17
C LYS A 425 -25.33 23.91 30.26
N ALA A 426 -24.01 24.00 30.15
CA ALA A 426 -23.37 25.01 29.32
C ALA A 426 -23.45 24.65 27.84
N THR A 427 -23.37 23.36 27.53
CA THR A 427 -23.27 22.86 26.15
C THR A 427 -24.54 22.13 25.69
N ASN A 428 -25.48 21.85 26.61
CA ASN A 428 -26.65 20.99 26.40
C ASN A 428 -26.31 19.53 26.02
N PHE A 429 -25.05 19.11 26.14
CA PHE A 429 -24.65 17.73 25.87
C PHE A 429 -24.82 16.82 27.08
N THR A 430 -25.14 15.56 26.78
CA THR A 430 -25.10 14.47 27.75
C THR A 430 -23.68 13.90 27.78
N VAL A 431 -22.92 14.18 28.84
CA VAL A 431 -21.58 13.62 29.03
C VAL A 431 -21.70 12.23 29.64
N LYS A 432 -21.31 11.22 28.87
CA LYS A 432 -21.25 9.82 29.31
C LYS A 432 -19.81 9.43 29.59
N THR A 433 -19.50 9.11 30.84
CA THR A 433 -18.16 8.67 31.24
C THR A 433 -18.08 7.15 31.30
N TYR A 434 -17.02 6.56 30.75
CA TYR A 434 -16.79 5.13 30.76
C TYR A 434 -15.41 4.81 31.36
N ALA A 435 -15.30 3.64 32.00
CA ALA A 435 -14.00 3.08 32.36
C ALA A 435 -13.32 2.56 31.09
N PHE A 436 -12.01 2.77 30.97
CA PHE A 436 -11.22 2.09 29.96
C PHE A 436 -11.35 0.56 30.10
N LYS A 437 -11.66 -0.12 28.99
CA LYS A 437 -11.68 -1.58 28.89
C LYS A 437 -10.74 -2.00 27.77
N LYS A 438 -9.74 -2.81 28.10
CA LYS A 438 -8.76 -3.29 27.13
C LYS A 438 -9.42 -4.06 25.98
N ASP A 439 -10.43 -4.87 26.29
CA ASP A 439 -11.19 -5.67 25.32
C ASP A 439 -11.89 -4.80 24.25
N ALA A 440 -12.19 -3.54 24.55
CA ALA A 440 -12.77 -2.60 23.58
C ALA A 440 -11.77 -2.12 22.51
N GLN A 441 -10.47 -2.39 22.70
CA GLN A 441 -9.41 -2.11 21.73
C GLN A 441 -9.03 -3.33 20.89
N GLU A 442 -9.29 -4.55 21.37
CA GLU A 442 -8.81 -5.79 20.77
C GLU A 442 -9.84 -6.42 19.80
N GLY A 443 -11.03 -5.83 19.64
CA GLY A 443 -12.00 -6.24 18.63
C GLY A 443 -11.59 -5.83 17.22
N GLU A 444 -11.79 -6.72 16.24
CA GLU A 444 -11.52 -6.47 14.82
C GLU A 444 -12.20 -5.19 14.29
N LYS A 445 -13.34 -4.82 14.87
CA LYS A 445 -14.13 -3.63 14.52
C LYS A 445 -13.64 -2.32 15.15
N ALA A 446 -12.66 -2.36 16.04
CA ALA A 446 -12.22 -1.13 16.70
C ALA A 446 -11.45 -0.25 15.72
N ILE A 447 -12.03 0.90 15.37
CA ILE A 447 -11.40 1.93 14.54
C ILE A 447 -10.53 2.88 15.39
N ILE A 448 -9.58 3.55 14.76
CA ILE A 448 -8.80 4.63 15.41
C ILE A 448 -9.66 5.90 15.42
N ARG A 449 -10.04 6.35 16.62
CA ARG A 449 -10.81 7.58 16.81
C ARG A 449 -9.93 8.73 17.25
N PRO A 450 -10.14 9.95 16.72
CA PRO A 450 -9.52 11.13 17.29
C PRO A 450 -9.97 11.32 18.74
N VAL A 451 -9.04 11.72 19.60
CA VAL A 451 -9.31 12.02 21.01
C VAL A 451 -8.64 13.31 21.44
N SER A 452 -9.26 13.98 22.40
CA SER A 452 -8.65 15.10 23.13
C SER A 452 -8.36 14.71 24.56
N VAL A 453 -7.13 14.95 25.02
CA VAL A 453 -6.70 14.63 26.39
C VAL A 453 -7.20 15.72 27.31
N GLN A 454 -8.21 15.40 28.12
CA GLN A 454 -8.83 16.34 29.06
C GLN A 454 -8.01 16.46 30.34
N LYS A 455 -7.52 15.33 30.85
CA LYS A 455 -6.76 15.30 32.11
C LYS A 455 -5.68 14.23 32.06
N ARG A 456 -4.56 14.52 32.71
CA ARG A 456 -3.48 13.57 33.00
C ARG A 456 -3.40 13.31 34.49
N GLN A 457 -3.31 12.04 34.88
CA GLN A 457 -3.15 11.62 36.27
C GLN A 457 -1.84 10.86 36.39
N SER A 458 -0.88 11.45 37.09
CA SER A 458 0.39 10.79 37.36
C SER A 458 0.25 9.77 38.48
N SER A 459 0.78 8.57 38.25
CA SER A 459 0.85 7.54 39.27
C SER A 459 1.82 8.01 40.36
N SER A 460 1.32 8.20 41.58
CA SER A 460 2.13 8.64 42.73
C SER A 460 3.00 7.52 43.31
N PHE A 461 2.83 6.28 42.84
CA PHE A 461 3.64 5.15 43.26
C PHE A 461 4.94 5.07 42.47
N ALA A 462 6.05 5.37 43.14
CA ALA A 462 7.39 5.16 42.61
C ALA A 462 7.57 3.69 42.21
N GLY A 463 7.54 3.42 40.90
CA GLY A 463 7.69 2.09 40.31
C GLY A 463 6.40 1.43 39.82
N ALA A 464 5.24 2.07 39.94
CA ALA A 464 3.97 1.52 39.42
C ALA A 464 3.34 2.43 38.36
N GLY A 465 3.52 2.03 37.10
CA GLY A 465 2.55 2.30 36.03
C GLY A 465 2.66 3.65 35.34
N ASP A 466 2.54 3.61 34.01
CA ASP A 466 2.43 4.77 33.13
C ASP A 466 1.34 5.76 33.59
N ASP A 467 1.50 7.04 33.24
CA ASP A 467 0.42 8.03 33.42
C ASP A 467 -0.89 7.51 32.82
N THR A 468 -2.01 7.76 33.52
CA THR A 468 -3.36 7.55 32.98
C THR A 468 -3.97 8.86 32.53
N TYR A 469 -4.91 8.75 31.58
CA TYR A 469 -5.51 9.88 30.90
C TYR A 469 -7.03 9.80 30.96
N THR A 470 -7.67 10.95 31.12
CA THR A 470 -9.08 11.14 30.79
C THR A 470 -9.13 11.73 29.39
N VAL A 471 -9.82 11.08 28.45
CA VAL A 471 -9.91 11.51 27.06
C VAL A 471 -11.36 11.69 26.64
N LYS A 472 -11.62 12.70 25.81
CA LYS A 472 -12.90 12.87 25.10
C LYS A 472 -12.73 12.31 23.69
N LEU A 473 -13.61 11.37 23.33
CA LEU A 473 -13.68 10.77 22.00
C LEU A 473 -14.38 11.69 21.02
N HIS A 474 -13.89 11.72 19.79
CA HIS A 474 -14.50 12.40 18.66
C HIS A 474 -14.87 11.37 17.58
N ASN A 475 -15.82 11.72 16.72
CA ASN A 475 -16.05 10.96 15.50
C ASN A 475 -14.87 11.15 14.54
N PRO A 476 -14.56 10.14 13.71
CA PRO A 476 -13.64 10.34 12.61
C PRO A 476 -14.24 11.34 11.61
N HIS A 477 -13.39 11.98 10.80
CA HIS A 477 -13.82 13.03 9.86
C HIS A 477 -14.57 12.48 8.64
N ASP A 478 -14.44 11.19 8.34
CA ASP A 478 -15.14 10.53 7.25
C ASP A 478 -16.53 10.05 7.70
N GLU A 479 -17.59 10.67 7.17
CA GLU A 479 -18.99 10.29 7.43
C GLU A 479 -19.36 8.89 6.91
N HIS A 480 -18.45 8.23 6.19
CA HIS A 480 -18.65 6.91 5.59
C HIS A 480 -18.53 5.73 6.57
N GLY A 481 -18.29 5.98 7.86
CA GLY A 481 -18.40 4.92 8.87
C GLY A 481 -19.82 4.36 8.95
N ASP A 482 -19.97 3.04 9.16
CA ASP A 482 -21.28 2.44 9.49
C ASP A 482 -21.94 3.27 10.60
N ALA A 483 -23.17 3.77 10.35
CA ALA A 483 -23.87 4.69 11.27
C ALA A 483 -23.98 4.16 12.72
N LEU A 484 -23.84 2.84 12.89
CA LEU A 484 -23.86 2.16 14.19
C LEU A 484 -22.62 2.47 15.06
N ASP A 485 -21.51 2.86 14.46
CA ASP A 485 -20.27 3.16 15.17
C ASP A 485 -20.09 4.66 15.46
N LEU A 486 -20.90 5.55 14.88
CA LEU A 486 -20.78 6.99 15.13
C LEU A 486 -21.32 7.35 16.53
N ILE A 487 -20.59 8.22 17.23
CA ILE A 487 -21.09 8.88 18.44
C ILE A 487 -22.18 9.86 17.97
N PRO A 488 -23.41 9.84 18.51
CA PRO A 488 -24.45 10.76 18.09
C PRO A 488 -24.00 12.23 18.27
N GLN A 489 -23.80 12.95 17.16
CA GLN A 489 -23.13 14.26 17.14
C GLN A 489 -23.90 15.33 17.93
N ASP A 490 -25.23 15.24 18.01
CA ASP A 490 -26.07 16.34 18.50
C ASP A 490 -26.42 16.25 19.99
N SER A 491 -25.95 15.23 20.70
CA SER A 491 -26.48 14.98 22.06
C SER A 491 -25.55 14.28 23.03
N VAL A 492 -24.46 13.65 22.58
CA VAL A 492 -23.63 12.81 23.46
C VAL A 492 -22.16 13.16 23.34
N GLU A 493 -21.56 13.53 24.47
CA GLU A 493 -20.11 13.53 24.61
C GLU A 493 -19.66 12.25 25.31
N VAL A 494 -18.66 11.57 24.73
CA VAL A 494 -18.12 10.33 25.30
C VAL A 494 -16.75 10.61 25.91
N VAL A 495 -16.65 10.42 27.23
CA VAL A 495 -15.41 10.57 27.99
C VAL A 495 -14.96 9.22 28.51
N ILE A 496 -13.70 8.88 28.33
CA ILE A 496 -13.10 7.66 28.87
C ILE A 496 -12.08 8.03 29.93
N GLU A 497 -12.23 7.48 31.13
CA GLU A 497 -11.32 7.67 32.26
C GLU A 497 -10.34 6.51 32.41
N GLU A 498 -9.23 6.78 33.10
CA GLU A 498 -8.16 5.82 33.41
C GLU A 498 -7.55 5.14 32.17
N VAL A 499 -7.51 5.86 31.04
CA VAL A 499 -6.92 5.36 29.79
C VAL A 499 -5.40 5.28 29.94
N PRO A 500 -4.77 4.10 29.78
CA PRO A 500 -3.32 3.99 29.89
C PRO A 500 -2.64 4.66 28.68
N ARG A 501 -1.42 5.18 28.85
CA ARG A 501 -0.63 5.76 27.75
C ARG A 501 -0.55 4.85 26.52
N SER A 502 -0.42 3.53 26.73
CA SER A 502 -0.29 2.52 25.68
C SER A 502 -1.53 2.36 24.79
N ALA A 503 -2.70 2.82 25.25
CA ALA A 503 -3.94 2.82 24.48
C ALA A 503 -4.05 4.00 23.50
N LEU A 504 -3.14 4.98 23.61
CA LEU A 504 -3.14 6.22 22.87
C LEU A 504 -1.95 6.27 21.92
N SER A 505 -2.16 6.86 20.74
CA SER A 505 -1.10 7.02 19.73
C SER A 505 -1.20 8.40 19.11
N PHE A 506 -0.09 8.98 18.70
CA PHE A 506 -0.13 10.05 17.72
C PHE A 506 -0.51 9.46 16.37
N VAL A 507 -1.30 10.20 15.60
CA VAL A 507 -1.74 9.82 14.26
C VAL A 507 -1.55 11.03 13.35
N ASP A 508 -1.05 10.78 12.14
CA ASP A 508 -0.93 11.82 11.13
C ASP A 508 -2.34 12.13 10.61
N GLY A 509 -2.69 13.41 10.52
CA GLY A 509 -3.94 13.87 9.92
C GLY A 509 -4.09 13.31 8.52
N MET A 510 -5.34 13.08 8.11
CA MET A 510 -5.62 12.71 6.72
C MET A 510 -4.96 13.70 5.77
N PHE A 511 -4.36 13.17 4.71
CA PHE A 511 -3.68 13.96 3.67
C PHE A 511 -2.53 14.87 4.15
N SER A 512 -2.00 14.67 5.36
CA SER A 512 -0.98 15.57 5.94
C SER A 512 0.47 15.09 5.77
N SER A 513 0.66 13.88 5.24
CA SER A 513 1.96 13.29 4.97
C SER A 513 2.69 14.02 3.84
N ASP A 514 4.00 13.77 3.69
CA ASP A 514 4.78 14.41 2.63
C ASP A 514 4.30 14.06 1.21
N HIS A 515 3.67 12.89 1.00
CA HIS A 515 3.26 12.48 -0.35
C HIS A 515 1.99 13.16 -0.86
N TYR A 516 1.25 13.86 0.01
CA TYR A 516 0.04 14.61 -0.35
C TYR A 516 0.29 16.12 -0.49
N LEU A 517 1.52 16.58 -0.28
CA LEU A 517 1.87 17.98 -0.53
C LEU A 517 1.64 18.30 -2.02
N VAL A 518 1.06 19.47 -2.30
CA VAL A 518 0.69 19.87 -3.68
C VAL A 518 1.92 20.18 -4.54
N ASN A 519 2.98 20.72 -3.93
CA ASN A 519 4.19 21.17 -4.61
C ASN A 519 5.33 20.15 -4.56
N VAL A 520 5.00 18.88 -4.79
CA VAL A 520 5.94 17.75 -4.79
C VAL A 520 6.31 17.35 -6.20
N PHE A 521 7.53 16.88 -6.36
CA PHE A 521 8.00 16.42 -7.65
C PHE A 521 7.22 15.17 -8.11
N ARG A 522 6.66 15.25 -9.32
CA ARG A 522 5.93 14.17 -9.99
C ARG A 522 6.39 14.10 -11.43
N GLU A 523 7.12 13.06 -11.79
CA GLU A 523 7.68 12.88 -13.13
C GLU A 523 7.99 11.40 -13.37
N GLU A 524 7.51 10.86 -14.49
CA GLU A 524 7.75 9.47 -14.87
C GLU A 524 9.21 9.23 -15.30
N ILE A 525 9.65 7.99 -15.20
CA ILE A 525 10.96 7.58 -15.73
C ILE A 525 10.84 7.50 -17.25
N GLY A 526 11.66 8.27 -17.96
CA GLY A 526 11.74 8.20 -19.42
C GLY A 526 12.15 6.81 -19.91
N ALA A 527 11.32 6.24 -20.79
CA ALA A 527 11.61 4.98 -21.44
C ALA A 527 12.81 5.14 -22.40
N PRO A 528 13.81 4.24 -22.34
CA PRO A 528 14.87 4.23 -23.34
C PRO A 528 14.33 3.99 -24.75
N ASP A 529 14.99 4.57 -25.75
CA ASP A 529 14.67 4.38 -27.17
C ASP A 529 14.44 2.90 -27.53
N GLY A 530 13.32 2.64 -28.21
CA GLY A 530 12.94 1.30 -28.66
C GLY A 530 12.48 0.36 -27.54
N LEU A 531 12.34 0.83 -26.29
CA LEU A 531 11.69 0.05 -25.25
C LEU A 531 10.19 -0.12 -25.56
N TYR A 532 9.51 0.95 -25.96
CA TYR A 532 8.10 0.91 -26.34
C TYR A 532 7.94 0.40 -27.79
N PRO A 533 7.08 -0.61 -28.04
CA PRO A 533 6.64 -0.97 -29.37
C PRO A 533 5.92 0.18 -30.08
N GLU A 534 6.06 0.29 -31.40
CA GLU A 534 5.44 1.36 -32.21
C GLU A 534 3.91 1.41 -32.05
N ASN A 535 3.25 0.27 -31.95
CA ASN A 535 1.80 0.15 -31.72
C ASN A 535 1.33 0.57 -30.32
N TRP A 536 2.25 0.93 -29.42
CA TRP A 536 1.93 1.57 -28.14
C TRP A 536 2.11 3.10 -28.19
N LEU A 537 2.69 3.64 -29.26
CA LEU A 537 2.90 5.07 -29.47
C LEU A 537 1.65 5.66 -30.14
N ASN A 538 0.73 6.17 -29.32
CA ASN A 538 -0.61 6.60 -29.70
C ASN A 538 -0.88 8.09 -29.53
N LEU A 539 0.11 8.89 -29.09
CA LEU A 539 -0.04 10.35 -28.97
C LEU A 539 0.43 11.11 -30.22
N SER A 540 1.36 10.53 -30.98
CA SER A 540 1.94 11.16 -32.18
C SER A 540 1.11 10.98 -33.46
N ASN A 541 -0.12 10.50 -33.31
CA ASN A 541 -0.82 9.79 -34.38
C ASN A 541 -2.29 10.24 -34.48
N ASP A 542 -2.64 10.95 -35.56
CA ASP A 542 -3.98 11.31 -36.08
C ASP A 542 -4.93 10.10 -36.33
N TRP A 543 -4.61 8.91 -35.78
CA TRP A 543 -5.27 7.63 -36.10
C TRP A 543 -6.67 7.49 -35.49
N MET A 544 -7.09 8.44 -34.65
CA MET A 544 -8.49 8.55 -34.22
C MET A 544 -9.43 8.97 -35.36
N GLU A 545 -8.93 9.44 -36.51
CA GLU A 545 -9.79 9.77 -37.66
C GLU A 545 -10.13 8.58 -38.57
N GLU A 546 -9.45 7.42 -38.48
CA GLU A 546 -9.70 6.29 -39.41
C GLU A 546 -10.52 5.12 -38.84
N GLU A 547 -10.75 5.02 -37.52
CA GLU A 547 -11.47 3.87 -36.94
C GLU A 547 -13.01 3.93 -36.99
N THR A 548 -13.62 4.98 -37.56
CA THR A 548 -15.10 5.07 -37.68
C THR A 548 -15.70 4.51 -38.97
N THR A 549 -14.94 3.82 -39.83
CA THR A 549 -15.49 3.28 -41.10
C THR A 549 -15.20 1.82 -41.43
N ALA A 550 -14.61 1.04 -40.52
CA ALA A 550 -14.49 -0.39 -40.73
C ALA A 550 -15.81 -1.10 -40.39
N ASP A 551 -16.67 -1.24 -41.42
CA ASP A 551 -17.83 -2.13 -41.43
C ASP A 551 -17.51 -3.46 -40.73
N GLU A 552 -18.31 -3.81 -39.73
CA GLU A 552 -18.29 -5.12 -39.08
C GLU A 552 -18.36 -6.21 -40.17
N PRO A 553 -17.40 -7.14 -40.25
CA PRO A 553 -17.60 -8.33 -41.05
C PRO A 553 -18.64 -9.21 -40.35
N ASP A 554 -19.83 -9.28 -40.95
CA ASP A 554 -20.91 -10.25 -40.64
C ASP A 554 -20.30 -11.62 -40.24
N LEU A 555 -20.49 -12.00 -38.97
CA LEU A 555 -20.17 -13.32 -38.42
C LEU A 555 -21.44 -14.07 -38.02
#